data_AF-A0A6N9EW66-F1
#
_entry.id   AF-A0A6N9EW66-F1
#
_cell.length_a   1.000
_cell.length_b   1.000
_cell.length_c   1.000
_cell.angle_alpha   90.00
_cell.angle_beta   90.00
_cell.angle_gamma   90.00
#
_symmetry.space_group_name_H-M   'P 1'
#
loop_
_entity.id
_entity.type
_entity.pdbx_description
1 polymer ?
#
loop_
_entity_poly.entity_id
_entity_poly.type
_entity_poly.pdbx_seq_one_letter_code
_entity_poly.pdbx_strand_id
1 'polypeptide(L)'
;MGVVRMRMTVAYDGSEFHGFARNEGVPTVAGSLGDALASVLGHPVEIVCAGRTDRGVHARAQVISFDADMERADPVRLVRAINRMCAPRISVSRASIESPDFDARRSCTGRVYRYRVLNSPVPNPLAAGLCWHVERPLDLRAMRTAADRLLGVHDFSSFCRRNPSKEHQSMVRTVRRAVWWLEGDVAVFEIEASAFCHQMVRSLVALLVSVGLGRHKPSDVGAIIAARDRSATPSPAPPHGLVLWAALYDAAATADHHR
;
A
#
# COMPACT_ATOMS: atom_id res chain seq x y z
N MET A 1 30.70 16.66 -10.25
CA MET A 1 30.03 15.59 -9.49
C MET A 1 28.65 15.41 -10.08
N GLY A 2 28.35 14.22 -10.61
CA GLY A 2 27.05 13.93 -11.24
C GLY A 2 26.03 13.47 -10.20
N VAL A 3 24.77 13.86 -10.37
CA VAL A 3 23.63 13.36 -9.58
C VAL A 3 22.94 12.27 -10.38
N VAL A 4 22.51 11.20 -9.71
CA VAL A 4 21.76 10.08 -10.31
C VAL A 4 20.43 9.87 -9.60
N ARG A 5 19.42 9.42 -10.36
CA ARG A 5 18.11 9.05 -9.84
C ARG A 5 18.15 7.59 -9.39
N MET A 6 17.98 7.38 -8.10
CA MET A 6 17.93 6.04 -7.51
C MET A 6 16.50 5.54 -7.41
N ARG A 7 16.35 4.22 -7.57
CA ARG A 7 15.14 3.45 -7.24
C ARG A 7 15.49 2.42 -6.17
N MET A 8 14.62 2.26 -5.18
CA MET A 8 14.73 1.19 -4.18
C MET A 8 13.39 0.49 -3.95
N THR A 9 13.46 -0.84 -3.81
CA THR A 9 12.33 -1.68 -3.38
C THR A 9 12.46 -1.97 -1.89
N VAL A 10 11.45 -1.56 -1.13
CA VAL A 10 11.45 -1.53 0.33
C VAL A 10 10.29 -2.36 0.88
N ALA A 11 10.57 -3.20 1.87
CA ALA A 11 9.58 -3.86 2.71
C ALA A 11 9.63 -3.26 4.13
N TYR A 12 8.50 -3.20 4.81
CA TYR A 12 8.44 -2.75 6.20
C TYR A 12 7.26 -3.34 6.95
N ASP A 13 7.51 -3.62 8.23
CA ASP A 13 6.46 -3.81 9.22
C ASP A 13 5.95 -2.44 9.69
N GLY A 14 4.70 -2.10 9.34
CA GLY A 14 4.09 -0.81 9.66
C GLY A 14 3.64 -0.65 11.11
N SER A 15 3.74 -1.68 11.95
CA SER A 15 3.16 -1.72 13.30
C SER A 15 3.61 -0.57 14.21
N GLU A 16 4.89 -0.21 14.18
CA GLU A 16 5.50 0.85 15.01
C GLU A 16 5.53 2.23 14.32
N PHE A 17 5.07 2.33 13.08
CA PHE A 17 5.14 3.57 12.30
C PHE A 17 3.80 4.30 12.23
N HIS A 18 3.85 5.63 12.35
CA HIS A 18 2.74 6.54 12.12
C HIS A 18 2.49 6.81 10.62
N GLY A 19 2.68 5.77 9.80
CA GLY A 19 2.53 5.79 8.36
C GLY A 19 3.85 5.99 7.62
N PHE A 20 3.74 6.09 6.29
CA PHE A 20 4.92 6.21 5.45
C PHE A 20 5.55 7.61 5.51
N ALA A 21 4.74 8.66 5.31
CA ALA A 21 5.23 10.02 5.11
C ALA A 21 5.81 10.61 6.40
N ARG A 22 6.89 11.39 6.29
CA ARG A 22 7.48 12.13 7.42
C ARG A 22 6.43 12.98 8.13
N ASN A 23 6.45 12.95 9.46
CA ASN A 23 5.63 13.75 10.35
C ASN A 23 6.41 14.02 11.63
N GLU A 24 6.29 15.21 12.19
CA GLU A 24 7.08 15.63 13.35
C GLU A 24 6.68 14.85 14.61
N GLY A 25 7.69 14.56 15.45
CA GLY A 25 7.50 13.94 16.77
C GLY A 25 7.05 12.48 16.76
N VAL A 26 6.95 11.82 15.59
CA VAL A 26 6.52 10.42 15.50
C VAL A 26 7.39 9.59 14.55
N PRO A 27 7.59 8.28 14.82
CA PRO A 27 8.29 7.39 13.90
C PRO A 27 7.53 7.23 12.58
N THR A 28 8.22 7.37 11.45
CA THR A 28 7.65 7.17 10.10
C THR A 28 8.66 6.44 9.22
N VAL A 29 8.17 5.69 8.23
CA VAL A 29 9.04 4.90 7.35
C VAL A 29 9.99 5.81 6.55
N ALA A 30 9.48 6.92 5.99
CA ALA A 30 10.31 7.89 5.26
C ALA A 30 11.23 8.70 6.18
N GLY A 31 10.88 8.86 7.47
CA GLY A 31 11.77 9.38 8.50
C GLY A 31 13.02 8.52 8.61
N SER A 32 12.81 7.28 9.08
CA SER A 32 13.88 6.31 9.34
C SER A 32 14.71 5.97 8.10
N LEU A 33 14.08 5.78 6.94
CA LEU A 33 14.82 5.56 5.69
C LEU A 33 15.63 6.79 5.26
N GLY A 34 15.05 7.98 5.39
CA GLY A 34 15.73 9.22 5.02
C GLY A 34 16.96 9.46 5.88
N ASP A 35 16.87 9.19 7.18
CA ASP A 35 18.01 9.36 8.11
C ASP A 35 19.11 8.33 7.82
N ALA A 36 18.73 7.08 7.53
CA ALA A 36 19.68 6.03 7.15
C ALA A 36 20.37 6.34 5.81
N LEU A 37 19.61 6.78 4.79
CA LEU A 37 20.16 7.18 3.51
C LEU A 37 21.09 8.38 3.65
N ALA A 38 20.71 9.38 4.45
CA ALA A 38 21.53 10.56 4.69
C ALA A 38 22.86 10.22 5.38
N SER A 39 22.86 9.26 6.31
CA SER A 39 24.08 8.76 6.94
C SER A 39 25.05 8.10 5.95
N VAL A 40 24.52 7.34 4.98
CA VAL A 40 25.35 6.62 3.99
C VAL A 40 25.83 7.54 2.86
N LEU A 41 24.97 8.45 2.42
CA LEU A 41 25.23 9.36 1.30
C LEU A 41 25.92 10.66 1.72
N GLY A 42 25.86 11.03 3.01
CA GLY A 42 26.50 12.24 3.53
C GLY A 42 25.74 13.54 3.26
N HIS A 43 24.50 13.46 2.80
CA HIS A 43 23.61 14.61 2.59
C HIS A 43 22.14 14.22 2.88
N PRO A 44 21.27 15.17 3.23
CA PRO A 44 19.83 14.90 3.36
C PRO A 44 19.22 14.35 2.06
N VAL A 45 18.27 13.42 2.19
CA VAL A 45 17.65 12.74 1.05
C VAL A 45 16.14 12.98 1.06
N GLU A 46 15.64 13.52 -0.04
CA GLU A 46 14.20 13.64 -0.29
C GLU A 46 13.64 12.36 -0.93
N ILE A 47 12.76 11.68 -0.20
CA ILE A 47 12.17 10.42 -0.66
C ILE A 47 10.82 10.66 -1.32
N VAL A 48 10.68 10.25 -2.58
CA VAL A 48 9.40 10.06 -3.26
C VAL A 48 9.01 8.59 -3.19
N CYS A 49 7.74 8.28 -2.92
CA CYS A 49 7.24 6.90 -2.85
C CYS A 49 6.13 6.63 -3.85
N ALA A 50 5.97 5.37 -4.23
CA ALA A 50 4.91 4.93 -5.12
C ALA A 50 3.51 5.15 -4.53
N GLY A 51 3.33 4.94 -3.24
CA GLY A 51 2.07 5.25 -2.57
C GLY A 51 2.25 5.34 -1.07
N ARG A 52 1.66 6.35 -0.44
CA ARG A 52 1.70 6.47 1.03
C ARG A 52 0.86 5.35 1.65
N THR A 53 1.35 4.78 2.74
CA THR A 53 0.59 3.88 3.61
C THR A 53 0.19 4.58 4.90
N ASP A 54 -0.99 4.26 5.43
CA ASP A 54 -1.49 4.78 6.70
C ASP A 54 -0.70 4.19 7.88
N ARG A 55 -0.88 4.77 9.08
CA ARG A 55 -0.39 4.19 10.35
C ARG A 55 -0.80 2.72 10.48
N GLY A 56 0.16 1.86 10.83
CA GLY A 56 -0.06 0.43 11.05
C GLY A 56 -0.17 -0.41 9.78
N VAL A 57 -0.06 0.16 8.57
CA VAL A 57 -0.12 -0.58 7.30
C VAL A 57 1.28 -1.00 6.88
N HIS A 58 1.44 -2.28 6.52
CA HIS A 58 2.73 -2.84 6.12
C HIS A 58 3.00 -2.68 4.61
N ALA A 59 4.22 -2.96 4.17
CA ALA A 59 4.52 -3.13 2.76
C ALA A 59 5.49 -4.29 2.52
N ARG A 60 5.25 -5.04 1.44
CA ARG A 60 6.12 -6.11 0.96
C ARG A 60 7.11 -5.64 -0.11
N ALA A 61 6.68 -4.70 -0.95
CA ALA A 61 7.46 -4.13 -2.05
C ALA A 61 6.99 -2.71 -2.40
N GLN A 62 7.08 -1.81 -1.42
CA GLN A 62 7.02 -0.36 -1.69
C GLN A 62 8.18 0.01 -2.61
N VAL A 63 7.98 1.01 -3.48
CA VAL A 63 9.07 1.56 -4.28
C VAL A 63 9.27 3.02 -3.92
N ILE A 64 10.52 3.40 -3.73
CA ILE A 64 10.94 4.78 -3.52
C ILE A 64 11.91 5.22 -4.60
N SER A 65 11.95 6.53 -4.85
CA SER A 65 12.96 7.19 -5.67
C SER A 65 13.51 8.41 -4.94
N PHE A 66 14.80 8.69 -5.17
CA PHE A 66 15.50 9.83 -4.59
C PHE A 66 16.78 10.13 -5.41
N ASP A 67 17.36 11.30 -5.20
CA ASP A 67 18.61 11.71 -5.85
C ASP A 67 19.82 11.43 -4.96
N ALA A 68 20.93 11.02 -5.58
CA ALA A 68 22.19 10.75 -4.90
C ALA A 68 23.39 11.15 -5.76
N ASP A 69 24.49 11.53 -5.12
CA ASP A 69 25.77 11.71 -5.81
C ASP A 69 26.25 10.39 -6.42
N MET A 70 26.62 10.41 -7.70
CA MET A 70 27.02 9.23 -8.48
C MET A 70 28.14 8.43 -7.79
N GLU A 71 29.11 9.11 -7.18
CA GLU A 71 30.24 8.49 -6.48
C GLU A 71 29.82 7.70 -5.22
N ARG A 72 28.63 7.99 -4.68
CA ARG A 72 28.09 7.38 -3.46
C ARG A 72 26.88 6.47 -3.73
N ALA A 73 26.38 6.46 -4.96
CA ALA A 73 25.14 5.81 -5.37
C ALA A 73 25.27 4.32 -5.72
N ASP A 74 26.31 3.63 -5.25
CA ASP A 74 26.48 2.19 -5.51
C ASP A 74 25.27 1.38 -4.98
N PRO A 75 24.46 0.75 -5.85
CA PRO A 75 23.21 0.13 -5.42
C PRO A 75 23.40 -1.03 -4.44
N VAL A 76 24.44 -1.85 -4.61
CA VAL A 76 24.70 -3.02 -3.77
C VAL A 76 25.12 -2.59 -2.37
N ARG A 77 26.00 -1.60 -2.27
CA ARG A 77 26.44 -0.99 -1.01
C ARG A 77 25.27 -0.35 -0.28
N LEU A 78 24.41 0.38 -0.98
CA LEU A 78 23.22 1.00 -0.40
C LEU A 78 22.27 -0.05 0.20
N VAL A 79 21.93 -1.11 -0.55
CA VAL A 79 21.09 -2.20 -0.03
C VAL A 79 21.67 -2.79 1.26
N ARG A 80 22.98 -3.11 1.28
CA ARG A 80 23.64 -3.66 2.46
C ARG A 80 23.66 -2.69 3.64
N ALA A 81 24.00 -1.42 3.39
CA ALA A 81 24.11 -0.42 4.43
C ALA A 81 22.75 -0.12 5.08
N ILE A 82 21.70 0.09 4.27
CA ILE A 82 20.36 0.37 4.79
C ILE A 82 19.81 -0.84 5.56
N ASN A 83 20.00 -2.06 5.07
CA ASN A 83 19.57 -3.25 5.81
C ASN A 83 20.28 -3.40 7.17
N ARG A 84 21.57 -3.05 7.28
CA ARG A 84 22.27 -3.06 8.58
C ARG A 84 21.71 -2.05 9.56
N MET A 85 21.18 -0.94 9.08
CA MET A 85 20.69 0.16 9.93
C MET A 85 19.22 0.02 10.30
N CYS A 86 18.39 -0.51 9.41
CA CYS A 86 16.93 -0.45 9.56
C CYS A 86 16.26 -1.82 9.80
N ALA A 87 16.95 -2.94 9.57
CA ALA A 87 16.40 -4.25 9.86
C ALA A 87 16.21 -4.44 11.38
N PRO A 88 15.19 -5.22 11.81
CA PRO A 88 14.25 -5.97 10.98
C PRO A 88 13.03 -5.17 10.52
N ARG A 89 12.84 -3.93 11.00
CA ARG A 89 11.61 -3.15 10.80
C ARG A 89 11.43 -2.67 9.36
N ILE A 90 12.52 -2.32 8.69
CA ILE A 90 12.55 -1.95 7.28
C ILE A 90 13.67 -2.74 6.61
N SER A 91 13.41 -3.29 5.44
CA SER A 91 14.42 -3.92 4.60
C SER A 91 14.32 -3.48 3.16
N VAL A 92 15.46 -3.46 2.48
CA VAL A 92 15.61 -3.16 1.06
C VAL A 92 16.02 -4.44 0.35
N SER A 93 15.29 -4.83 -0.67
CA SER A 93 15.60 -6.03 -1.46
C SER A 93 16.37 -5.72 -2.75
N ARG A 94 16.21 -4.51 -3.29
CA ARG A 94 16.85 -4.08 -4.54
C ARG A 94 17.04 -2.57 -4.55
N ALA A 95 18.13 -2.14 -5.16
CA ALA A 95 18.36 -0.77 -5.60
C ALA A 95 18.83 -0.77 -7.06
N SER A 96 18.56 0.30 -7.80
CA SER A 96 19.07 0.56 -9.15
C SER A 96 19.21 2.07 -9.39
N ILE A 97 20.13 2.44 -10.29
CA ILE A 97 20.12 3.75 -10.93
C ILE A 97 19.09 3.67 -12.07
N GLU A 98 18.25 4.69 -12.21
CA GLU A 98 17.21 4.81 -13.23
C GLU A 98 17.42 6.08 -14.07
N SER A 99 16.60 6.24 -15.11
CA SER A 99 16.51 7.50 -15.85
C SER A 99 16.28 8.70 -14.89
N PRO A 100 16.88 9.88 -15.16
CA PRO A 100 16.62 11.11 -14.39
C PRO A 100 15.12 11.46 -14.28
N ASP A 101 14.32 11.06 -15.27
CA ASP A 101 12.87 11.31 -15.32
C ASP A 101 12.05 10.32 -14.47
N PHE A 102 12.68 9.24 -13.95
CA PHE A 102 11.99 8.26 -13.15
C PHE A 102 11.50 8.87 -11.82
N ASP A 103 10.21 8.71 -11.54
CA ASP A 103 9.58 9.16 -10.31
C ASP A 103 8.72 8.02 -9.77
N ALA A 104 9.04 7.52 -8.57
CA ALA A 104 8.34 6.37 -8.00
C ALA A 104 6.82 6.58 -7.92
N ARG A 105 6.35 7.82 -7.78
CA ARG A 105 4.92 8.11 -7.73
C ARG A 105 4.30 8.24 -9.12
N ARG A 106 4.89 9.10 -9.96
CA ARG A 106 4.33 9.51 -11.25
C ARG A 106 4.50 8.45 -12.32
N SER A 107 5.63 7.73 -12.31
CA SER A 107 5.90 6.61 -13.22
C SER A 107 5.14 5.34 -12.85
N CYS A 108 4.49 5.29 -11.68
CA CYS A 108 3.79 4.11 -11.21
C CYS A 108 2.39 3.98 -11.83
N THR A 109 2.17 2.89 -12.56
CA THR A 109 0.98 2.62 -13.38
C THR A 109 -0.10 1.80 -12.65
N GLY A 110 0.21 1.30 -11.46
CA GLY A 110 -0.73 0.59 -10.61
C GLY A 110 -0.13 0.16 -9.28
N ARG A 111 -0.97 -0.15 -8.30
CA ARG A 111 -0.55 -0.72 -7.02
C ARG A 111 -1.39 -1.96 -6.73
N VAL A 112 -0.79 -2.94 -6.07
CA VAL A 112 -1.45 -4.14 -5.58
C VAL A 112 -1.43 -4.11 -4.06
N TYR A 113 -2.59 -4.29 -3.44
CA TYR A 113 -2.72 -4.46 -2.00
C TYR A 113 -3.27 -5.84 -1.68
N ARG A 114 -2.79 -6.42 -0.58
CA ARG A 114 -3.42 -7.59 0.04
C ARG A 114 -3.96 -7.24 1.41
N TYR A 115 -5.18 -7.69 1.70
CA TYR A 115 -5.75 -7.63 3.03
C TYR A 115 -6.00 -9.05 3.54
N ARG A 116 -5.61 -9.33 4.78
CA ARG A 116 -5.79 -10.65 5.41
C ARG A 116 -6.82 -10.58 6.52
N VAL A 117 -7.79 -11.50 6.48
CA VAL A 117 -8.81 -11.69 7.52
C VAL A 117 -8.67 -13.10 8.08
N LEU A 118 -8.33 -13.24 9.36
CA LEU A 118 -8.40 -14.51 10.04
C LEU A 118 -9.86 -14.78 10.39
N ASN A 119 -10.50 -15.72 9.69
CA ASN A 119 -11.89 -16.09 9.92
C ASN A 119 -11.99 -17.38 10.74
N SER A 120 -11.93 -17.25 12.06
CA SER A 120 -11.90 -18.38 12.99
C SER A 120 -12.57 -17.99 14.30
N PRO A 121 -13.27 -18.91 14.99
CA PRO A 121 -13.86 -18.62 16.31
C PRO A 121 -12.80 -18.30 17.38
N VAL A 122 -11.55 -18.71 17.18
CA VAL A 122 -10.46 -18.51 18.15
C VAL A 122 -9.43 -17.55 17.57
N PRO A 123 -8.98 -16.52 18.32
CA PRO A 123 -7.91 -15.64 17.86
C PRO A 123 -6.56 -16.38 17.78
N ASN A 124 -5.72 -16.01 16.82
CA ASN A 124 -4.34 -16.50 16.73
C ASN A 124 -3.35 -15.35 17.07
N PRO A 125 -2.62 -15.43 18.19
CA PRO A 125 -1.68 -14.37 18.59
C PRO A 125 -0.54 -14.17 17.59
N LEU A 126 -0.15 -15.21 16.83
CA LEU A 126 0.89 -15.12 15.80
C LEU A 126 0.40 -14.39 14.54
N ALA A 127 -0.91 -14.28 14.34
CA ALA A 127 -1.52 -13.58 13.20
C ALA A 127 -2.05 -12.19 13.58
N ALA A 128 -2.16 -11.85 14.86
CA ALA A 128 -2.82 -10.65 15.35
C ALA A 128 -2.23 -9.34 14.79
N GLY A 129 -0.92 -9.32 14.51
CA GLY A 129 -0.24 -8.18 13.91
C GLY A 129 -0.34 -8.09 12.38
N LEU A 130 -0.94 -9.09 11.72
CA LEU A 130 -0.93 -9.24 10.25
C LEU A 130 -2.31 -9.55 9.64
N CYS A 131 -3.30 -9.87 10.47
CA CYS A 131 -4.64 -10.28 10.05
C CYS A 131 -5.69 -9.60 10.93
N TRP A 132 -6.77 -9.13 10.32
CA TRP A 132 -7.97 -8.77 11.07
C TRP A 132 -8.70 -10.04 11.49
N HIS A 133 -8.89 -10.25 12.80
CA HIS A 133 -9.67 -11.37 13.31
C HIS A 133 -11.17 -11.10 13.20
N VAL A 134 -11.88 -12.04 12.57
CA VAL A 134 -13.34 -12.06 12.45
C VAL A 134 -13.84 -13.42 12.93
N GLU A 135 -14.50 -13.43 14.09
CA GLU A 135 -14.97 -14.66 14.74
C GLU A 135 -16.11 -15.36 13.98
N ARG A 136 -17.05 -14.57 13.48
CA ARG A 136 -18.25 -15.06 12.81
C ARG A 136 -17.92 -15.60 11.41
N PRO A 137 -18.43 -16.78 11.01
CA PRO A 137 -18.19 -17.32 9.67
C PRO A 137 -18.58 -16.34 8.56
N LEU A 138 -17.71 -16.22 7.55
CA LEU A 138 -17.92 -15.36 6.40
C LEU A 138 -18.44 -16.14 5.19
N ASP A 139 -19.48 -15.62 4.54
CA ASP A 139 -19.90 -16.09 3.22
C ASP A 139 -18.94 -15.56 2.14
N LEU A 140 -17.94 -16.37 1.82
CA LEU A 140 -16.95 -16.05 0.79
C LEU A 140 -17.56 -15.91 -0.62
N ARG A 141 -18.65 -16.62 -0.91
CA ARG A 141 -19.32 -16.51 -2.23
C ARG A 141 -20.00 -15.16 -2.37
N ALA A 142 -20.68 -14.70 -1.32
CA ALA A 142 -21.26 -13.37 -1.27
C ALA A 142 -20.17 -12.28 -1.37
N MET A 143 -19.05 -12.43 -0.66
CA MET A 143 -17.90 -11.51 -0.73
C MET A 143 -17.29 -11.43 -2.13
N ARG A 144 -17.15 -12.56 -2.83
CA ARG A 144 -16.67 -12.60 -4.22
C ARG A 144 -17.63 -11.87 -5.16
N THR A 145 -18.92 -12.18 -5.08
CA THR A 145 -19.97 -11.53 -5.87
C THR A 145 -19.99 -10.00 -5.66
N ALA A 146 -19.76 -9.56 -4.42
CA ALA A 146 -19.65 -8.16 -4.07
C ALA A 146 -18.38 -7.50 -4.61
N ALA A 147 -17.24 -8.21 -4.61
CA ALA A 147 -15.97 -7.72 -5.13
C ALA A 147 -15.99 -7.50 -6.65
N ASP A 148 -16.75 -8.30 -7.41
CA ASP A 148 -16.90 -8.13 -8.86
C ASP A 148 -17.47 -6.75 -9.23
N ARG A 149 -18.28 -6.15 -8.35
CA ARG A 149 -18.86 -4.80 -8.53
C ARG A 149 -17.82 -3.69 -8.46
N LEU A 150 -16.61 -3.98 -7.98
CA LEU A 150 -15.53 -3.00 -7.86
C LEU A 150 -14.76 -2.82 -9.17
N LEU A 151 -14.84 -3.79 -10.09
CA LEU A 151 -14.05 -3.80 -11.33
C LEU A 151 -14.44 -2.65 -12.26
N GLY A 152 -13.46 -2.08 -12.96
CA GLY A 152 -13.66 -0.98 -13.90
C GLY A 152 -13.42 0.39 -13.28
N VAL A 153 -14.03 1.41 -13.88
CA VAL A 153 -13.83 2.83 -13.54
C VAL A 153 -15.00 3.32 -12.69
N HIS A 154 -14.71 3.75 -11.47
CA HIS A 154 -15.73 4.24 -10.54
C HIS A 154 -15.26 5.48 -9.77
N ASP A 155 -16.21 6.32 -9.36
CA ASP A 155 -15.98 7.33 -8.32
C ASP A 155 -16.07 6.65 -6.95
N PHE A 156 -14.94 6.49 -6.26
CA PHE A 156 -14.88 5.83 -4.97
C PHE A 156 -15.09 6.78 -3.79
N SER A 157 -15.70 7.96 -3.98
CA SER A 157 -15.90 8.96 -2.91
C SER A 157 -16.48 8.38 -1.61
N SER A 158 -17.41 7.43 -1.67
CA SER A 158 -17.98 6.74 -0.51
C SER A 158 -16.93 6.01 0.35
N PHE A 159 -15.80 5.61 -0.24
CA PHE A 159 -14.75 4.83 0.42
C PHE A 159 -13.52 5.68 0.79
N CYS A 160 -13.52 6.97 0.47
CA CYS A 160 -12.34 7.81 0.56
C CYS A 160 -12.45 8.79 1.73
N ARG A 161 -11.39 8.91 2.52
CA ARG A 161 -11.25 10.07 3.41
C ARG A 161 -10.80 11.28 2.58
N ARG A 162 -11.67 12.28 2.46
CA ARG A 162 -11.32 13.55 1.82
C ARG A 162 -10.23 14.26 2.63
N ASN A 163 -9.32 14.90 1.91
CA ASN A 163 -8.36 15.81 2.48
C ASN A 163 -8.92 17.24 2.31
N PRO A 164 -9.21 17.98 3.39
CA PRO A 164 -9.74 19.34 3.30
C PRO A 164 -8.85 20.28 2.47
N SER A 165 -7.53 20.06 2.44
CA SER A 165 -6.61 20.87 1.63
C SER A 165 -6.60 20.52 0.14
N LYS A 166 -7.40 19.55 -0.31
CA LYS A 166 -7.46 19.06 -1.70
C LYS A 166 -8.89 18.78 -2.15
N GLU A 167 -9.77 19.77 -2.04
CA GLU A 167 -11.21 19.61 -2.36
C GLU A 167 -11.47 19.12 -3.79
N HIS A 168 -10.64 19.50 -4.75
CA HIS A 168 -10.78 19.14 -6.17
C HIS A 168 -10.10 17.82 -6.57
N GLN A 169 -9.58 17.05 -5.63
CA GLN A 169 -8.90 15.80 -5.98
C GLN A 169 -9.92 14.74 -6.44
N SER A 170 -9.82 14.33 -7.70
CA SER A 170 -10.65 13.25 -8.25
C SER A 170 -10.50 11.96 -7.42
N MET A 171 -11.63 11.37 -7.06
CA MET A 171 -11.74 10.05 -6.42
C MET A 171 -12.05 8.93 -7.41
N VAL A 172 -12.03 9.24 -8.71
CA VAL A 172 -12.22 8.25 -9.78
C VAL A 172 -10.99 7.36 -9.89
N ARG A 173 -11.17 6.04 -9.78
CA ARG A 173 -10.08 5.05 -9.91
C ARG A 173 -10.51 3.93 -10.84
N THR A 174 -9.51 3.27 -11.43
CA THR A 174 -9.70 2.08 -12.27
C THR A 174 -9.20 0.87 -11.50
N VAL A 175 -10.11 0.01 -11.06
CA VAL A 175 -9.79 -1.28 -10.44
C VAL A 175 -9.69 -2.32 -11.56
N ARG A 176 -8.53 -2.98 -11.63
CA ARG A 176 -8.23 -4.02 -12.63
C ARG A 176 -8.47 -5.42 -12.09
N ARG A 177 -8.36 -5.59 -10.78
CA ARG A 177 -8.54 -6.87 -10.11
C ARG A 177 -9.04 -6.66 -8.68
N ALA A 178 -9.98 -7.50 -8.24
CA ALA A 178 -10.49 -7.53 -6.89
C ALA A 178 -10.96 -8.95 -6.59
N VAL A 179 -10.14 -9.75 -5.89
CA VAL A 179 -10.38 -11.20 -5.74
C VAL A 179 -10.18 -11.66 -4.32
N TRP A 180 -10.94 -12.71 -3.94
CA TRP A 180 -10.85 -13.37 -2.63
C TRP A 180 -10.48 -14.84 -2.76
N TRP A 181 -9.53 -15.30 -1.96
CA TRP A 181 -9.21 -16.72 -1.78
C TRP A 181 -8.97 -17.06 -0.30
N LEU A 182 -8.85 -18.36 -0.02
CA LEU A 182 -8.55 -18.89 1.32
C LEU A 182 -7.14 -19.45 1.36
N GLU A 183 -6.44 -19.16 2.45
CA GLU A 183 -5.17 -19.77 2.87
C GLU A 183 -5.40 -20.37 4.27
N GLY A 184 -5.85 -21.62 4.34
CA GLY A 184 -6.38 -22.19 5.57
C GLY A 184 -7.58 -21.37 6.07
N ASP A 185 -7.51 -20.91 7.33
CA ASP A 185 -8.55 -20.08 7.96
C ASP A 185 -8.43 -18.57 7.63
N VAL A 186 -7.49 -18.20 6.75
CA VAL A 186 -7.28 -16.80 6.38
C VAL A 186 -7.92 -16.51 5.03
N ALA A 187 -8.93 -15.64 5.02
CA ALA A 187 -9.46 -15.05 3.81
C ALA A 187 -8.55 -13.89 3.36
N VAL A 188 -8.01 -14.00 2.14
CA VAL A 188 -7.13 -13.00 1.55
C VAL A 188 -7.86 -12.27 0.44
N PHE A 189 -7.94 -10.95 0.56
CA PHE A 189 -8.40 -10.06 -0.51
C PHE A 189 -7.20 -9.46 -1.22
N GLU A 190 -7.19 -9.49 -2.53
CA GLU A 190 -6.22 -8.75 -3.33
C GLU A 190 -6.92 -7.81 -4.29
N ILE A 191 -6.45 -6.57 -4.29
CA ILE A 191 -6.97 -5.52 -5.15
C ILE A 191 -5.82 -4.85 -5.90
N GLU A 192 -6.01 -4.68 -7.20
CA GLU A 192 -5.14 -3.95 -8.09
C GLU A 192 -5.90 -2.79 -8.71
N ALA A 193 -5.32 -1.59 -8.63
CA ALA A 193 -5.89 -0.41 -9.26
C ALA A 193 -4.80 0.54 -9.77
N SER A 194 -5.17 1.45 -10.67
CA SER A 194 -4.28 2.51 -11.16
C SER A 194 -3.75 3.40 -10.02
N ALA A 195 -4.61 3.73 -9.06
CA ALA A 195 -4.27 4.38 -7.81
C ALA A 195 -5.33 4.07 -6.74
N PHE A 196 -5.02 4.41 -5.49
CA PHE A 196 -5.96 4.33 -4.37
C PHE A 196 -6.04 5.67 -3.66
N CYS A 197 -7.22 5.97 -3.12
CA CYS A 197 -7.42 7.12 -2.26
C CYS A 197 -7.11 6.76 -0.80
N HIS A 198 -7.02 7.78 0.05
CA HIS A 198 -6.81 7.60 1.48
C HIS A 198 -7.94 6.75 2.09
N GLN A 199 -7.57 5.68 2.80
CA GLN A 199 -8.44 4.68 3.44
C GLN A 199 -9.29 3.80 2.51
N MET A 200 -9.23 3.99 1.18
CA MET A 200 -10.08 3.30 0.20
C MET A 200 -10.10 1.78 0.38
N VAL A 201 -8.93 1.13 0.38
CA VAL A 201 -8.84 -0.34 0.46
C VAL A 201 -9.46 -0.86 1.76
N ARG A 202 -9.22 -0.18 2.88
CA ARG A 202 -9.74 -0.59 4.20
C ARG A 202 -11.25 -0.40 4.30
N SER A 203 -11.79 0.65 3.70
CA SER A 203 -13.24 0.87 3.60
C SER A 203 -13.92 -0.17 2.68
N LEU A 204 -13.29 -0.51 1.55
CA LEU A 204 -13.77 -1.58 0.67
C LEU A 204 -13.81 -2.93 1.40
N VAL A 205 -12.72 -3.30 2.07
CA VAL A 205 -12.66 -4.55 2.86
C VAL A 205 -13.71 -4.58 3.95
N ALA A 206 -13.93 -3.47 4.67
CA ALA A 206 -14.95 -3.40 5.71
C ALA A 206 -16.36 -3.67 5.16
N LEU A 207 -16.70 -3.08 4.01
CA LEU A 207 -17.99 -3.34 3.34
C LEU A 207 -18.08 -4.80 2.87
N LEU A 208 -17.04 -5.33 2.24
CA LEU A 208 -17.03 -6.71 1.74
C LEU A 208 -17.17 -7.72 2.89
N VAL A 209 -16.44 -7.54 4.00
CA VAL A 209 -16.61 -8.36 5.19
C VAL A 209 -18.00 -8.19 5.78
N SER A 210 -18.57 -6.97 5.74
CA SER A 210 -19.95 -6.76 6.15
C SER A 210 -20.98 -7.52 5.29
N VAL A 211 -20.71 -7.71 3.99
CA VAL A 211 -21.50 -8.58 3.12
C VAL A 211 -21.31 -10.05 3.52
N GLY A 212 -20.07 -10.49 3.75
CA GLY A 212 -19.79 -11.85 4.22
C GLY A 212 -20.47 -12.20 5.55
N LEU A 213 -20.74 -11.20 6.38
CA LEU A 213 -21.48 -11.33 7.65
C LEU A 213 -23.00 -11.18 7.50
N GLY A 214 -23.51 -11.03 6.27
CA GLY A 214 -24.94 -10.90 5.98
C GLY A 214 -25.57 -9.56 6.38
N ARG A 215 -24.76 -8.54 6.72
CA ARG A 215 -25.26 -7.21 7.11
C ARG A 215 -25.54 -6.29 5.91
N HIS A 216 -24.95 -6.61 4.76
CA HIS A 216 -25.21 -5.98 3.47
C HIS A 216 -25.39 -7.07 2.42
N LYS A 217 -26.16 -6.78 1.36
CA LYS A 217 -26.28 -7.67 0.21
C LYS A 217 -25.16 -7.36 -0.80
N PRO A 218 -24.70 -8.35 -1.58
CA PRO A 218 -23.75 -8.08 -2.67
C PRO A 218 -24.22 -7.03 -3.68
N SER A 219 -25.55 -6.90 -3.88
CA SER A 219 -26.17 -5.90 -4.74
C SER A 219 -25.97 -4.46 -4.25
N ASP A 220 -25.76 -4.26 -2.95
CA ASP A 220 -25.72 -2.93 -2.33
C ASP A 220 -24.43 -2.19 -2.70
N VAL A 221 -23.35 -2.91 -3.03
CA VAL A 221 -22.03 -2.33 -3.34
C VAL A 221 -22.11 -1.33 -4.50
N GLY A 222 -22.85 -1.66 -5.56
CA GLY A 222 -23.03 -0.75 -6.70
C GLY A 222 -23.75 0.55 -6.31
N ALA A 223 -24.80 0.43 -5.48
CA ALA A 223 -25.55 1.58 -4.98
C ALA A 223 -24.69 2.45 -4.05
N ILE A 224 -23.88 1.84 -3.18
CA ILE A 224 -22.97 2.55 -2.27
C ILE A 224 -21.89 3.31 -3.06
N ILE A 225 -21.33 2.72 -4.12
CA ILE A 225 -20.42 3.42 -5.04
C ILE A 225 -21.14 4.64 -5.65
N ALA A 226 -22.35 4.43 -6.17
CA ALA A 226 -23.13 5.48 -6.83
C ALA A 226 -23.54 6.62 -5.89
N ALA A 227 -23.75 6.34 -4.60
CA ALA A 227 -24.16 7.31 -3.60
C ALA A 227 -23.11 8.42 -3.35
N ARG A 228 -21.82 8.11 -3.55
CA ARG A 228 -20.69 9.03 -3.27
C ARG A 228 -20.69 9.59 -1.84
N ASP A 229 -21.34 8.90 -0.92
CA ASP A 229 -21.50 9.28 0.47
C ASP A 229 -20.76 8.30 1.37
N ARG A 230 -19.87 8.85 2.20
CA ARG A 230 -19.06 8.08 3.13
C ARG A 230 -19.88 7.48 4.27
N SER A 231 -21.01 8.09 4.62
CA SER A 231 -21.92 7.57 5.65
C SER A 231 -22.51 6.21 5.27
N ALA A 232 -22.57 5.89 3.97
CA ALA A 232 -23.05 4.62 3.42
C ALA A 232 -22.05 3.46 3.57
N THR A 233 -20.89 3.68 4.19
CA THR A 233 -19.87 2.64 4.40
C THR A 233 -19.60 2.40 5.88
N PRO A 234 -19.33 1.14 6.30
CA PRO A 234 -18.83 0.87 7.63
C PRO A 234 -17.49 1.57 7.91
N SER A 235 -17.14 1.68 9.20
CA SER A 235 -15.81 2.13 9.61
C SER A 235 -14.71 1.31 8.90
N PRO A 236 -13.60 1.95 8.46
CA PRO A 236 -12.54 1.25 7.73
C PRO A 236 -11.96 0.09 8.54
N ALA A 237 -11.66 -1.01 7.86
CA ALA A 237 -11.06 -2.20 8.47
C ALA A 237 -9.73 -1.85 9.19
N PRO A 238 -9.29 -2.62 10.21
CA PRO A 238 -8.03 -2.36 10.91
C PRO A 238 -6.82 -2.29 9.96
N PRO A 239 -5.80 -1.46 10.23
CA PRO A 239 -4.68 -1.27 9.30
C PRO A 239 -3.73 -2.46 9.23
N HIS A 240 -3.54 -3.20 10.31
CA HIS A 240 -2.56 -4.31 10.42
C HIS A 240 -2.88 -5.50 9.49
N GLY A 241 -4.12 -5.61 9.00
CA GLY A 241 -4.47 -6.60 7.99
C GLY A 241 -3.99 -6.23 6.58
N LEU A 242 -3.62 -4.97 6.34
CA LEU A 242 -3.32 -4.44 5.00
C LEU A 242 -1.81 -4.39 4.73
N VAL A 243 -1.44 -4.88 3.55
CA VAL A 243 -0.07 -4.84 3.03
C VAL A 243 -0.08 -4.24 1.63
N LEU A 244 0.74 -3.19 1.39
CA LEU A 244 1.10 -2.83 0.02
C LEU A 244 1.96 -3.96 -0.56
N TRP A 245 1.40 -4.72 -1.48
CA TRP A 245 2.03 -5.91 -2.02
C TRP A 245 3.04 -5.59 -3.12
N ALA A 246 2.67 -4.69 -4.04
CA ALA A 246 3.54 -4.27 -5.14
C ALA A 246 3.18 -2.88 -5.67
N ALA A 247 4.17 -2.19 -6.23
CA ALA A 247 4.00 -1.04 -7.11
C ALA A 247 4.42 -1.43 -8.53
N LEU A 248 3.55 -1.15 -9.51
CA LEU A 248 3.68 -1.54 -10.90
C LEU A 248 4.21 -0.36 -11.73
N TYR A 249 5.09 -0.68 -12.68
CA TYR A 249 5.74 0.27 -13.59
C TYR A 249 5.84 -0.40 -14.95
N ASP A 250 5.81 0.38 -16.03
CA ASP A 250 5.97 -0.15 -17.38
C ASP A 250 7.40 -0.61 -17.62
N ALA A 251 7.57 -1.76 -18.28
CA ALA A 251 8.88 -2.38 -18.49
C ALA A 251 9.88 -1.47 -19.23
N ALA A 252 9.40 -0.59 -20.11
CA ALA A 252 10.21 0.37 -20.85
C ALA A 252 10.89 1.42 -19.95
N ALA A 253 10.32 1.73 -18.79
CA ALA A 253 10.93 2.67 -17.84
C ALA A 253 12.10 2.06 -17.06
N THR A 254 12.31 0.75 -17.13
CA THR A 254 13.30 0.00 -16.33
C THR A 254 14.38 -0.71 -17.16
N ALA A 255 14.32 -0.64 -18.49
CA ALA A 255 15.10 -1.53 -19.37
C ALA A 255 16.36 -0.90 -19.99
N ASP A 256 16.65 0.39 -19.80
CA ASP A 256 17.65 1.07 -20.63
C ASP A 256 19.10 1.07 -20.11
N HIS A 257 19.46 0.29 -19.09
CA HIS A 257 20.83 0.27 -18.53
C HIS A 257 21.45 -1.12 -18.36
N HIS A 258 21.13 -2.04 -19.28
CA HIS A 258 21.94 -3.24 -19.50
C HIS A 258 22.45 -3.29 -20.95
N ARG A 259 23.38 -2.38 -21.26
CA ARG A 259 24.43 -2.58 -22.27
C ARG A 259 25.74 -2.00 -21.76
#